data_AF-A0A0H3J1F3-F1
#
_entry.id   AF-A0A0H3J1F3-F1
#
_cell.length_a   1.000
_cell.length_b   1.000
_cell.length_c   1.000
_cell.angle_alpha   90.00
_cell.angle_beta   90.00
_cell.angle_gamma   90.00
#
_symmetry.space_group_name_H-M   'P 1'
#
loop_
_entity.id
_entity.type
_entity.pdbx_description
1 polymer ?
#
loop_
_entity_poly.entity_id
_entity_poly.type
_entity_poly.pdbx_seq_one_letter_code
_entity_poly.pdbx_strand_id
1 'polypeptide(L)'
;MFELKETENVEFKRELNESIKKELIAFANTYGGEIYIGIDDDGKIIGLDNAKQDLEAVSNIIRDSIKPDLALITSVKIVIIEAKEIIKIEVLKGTKRPYHLISKGLKPSGVFVRHGITSAPATEDSIRQMIIESDGVIFENTRCINQELTFDYARKVFNEKQIGFEKSNQRTLGIINEDGYYTNLGLLFSDQCQHSIKCALYDGDTKLEFRDRKEFAGSILNQLDEAYEYISLQNKVESDFKGLNRVDREDYPYYAIREALINAVVHRDYGFSGSTLIHIFEDRIEFVSVGGLVAGLTLEDIMLGISESRNKNLAACFYRLKLIESYGTGIQRIYESYSKYKVEPEFKISQNAFVVILPNVNYKTNLEDNDEEVLKIITNRGKASRKDIEIELKLSKSTTTLILNRLIKEGKIQQEGKARNIKYHIKNKL
;
A
#
# COMPACT_ATOMS: atom_id res chain seq x y z
N MET A 1 -38.58 -25.45 -38.30
CA MET A 1 -38.75 -25.45 -36.84
C MET A 1 -37.37 -25.13 -36.29
N PHE A 2 -37.16 -23.94 -35.73
CA PHE A 2 -35.87 -23.61 -35.11
C PHE A 2 -35.77 -24.43 -33.82
N GLU A 3 -34.82 -25.36 -33.74
CA GLU A 3 -34.54 -26.06 -32.47
C GLU A 3 -33.98 -25.05 -31.49
N LEU A 4 -34.78 -24.70 -30.48
CA LEU A 4 -34.30 -23.96 -29.31
C LEU A 4 -33.31 -24.86 -28.57
N LYS A 5 -32.05 -24.44 -28.51
CA LYS A 5 -31.00 -25.15 -27.76
C LYS A 5 -30.31 -24.19 -26.81
N GLU A 6 -29.94 -24.71 -25.66
CA GLU A 6 -29.06 -23.99 -24.75
C GLU A 6 -27.71 -23.75 -25.40
N THR A 7 -27.15 -22.58 -25.14
CA THR A 7 -25.85 -22.17 -25.65
C THR A 7 -25.06 -21.50 -24.54
N GLU A 8 -23.86 -21.04 -24.87
CA GLU A 8 -23.07 -20.22 -23.95
C GLU A 8 -23.81 -18.96 -23.50
N ASN A 9 -24.74 -18.44 -24.30
CA ASN A 9 -25.46 -17.20 -24.02
C ASN A 9 -26.99 -17.40 -23.91
N VAL A 10 -27.48 -18.64 -23.86
CA VAL A 10 -28.91 -18.97 -23.73
C VAL A 10 -29.09 -20.08 -22.70
N GLU A 11 -29.95 -19.83 -21.71
CA GLU A 11 -30.32 -20.78 -20.66
C GLU A 11 -31.84 -20.99 -20.65
N PHE A 12 -32.27 -22.25 -20.49
CA PHE A 12 -33.67 -22.60 -20.29
C PHE A 12 -33.95 -23.03 -18.85
N LYS A 13 -35.14 -22.64 -18.39
CA LYS A 13 -35.70 -23.10 -17.12
C LYS A 13 -37.16 -23.41 -17.31
N ARG A 14 -37.58 -24.59 -16.90
CA ARG A 14 -38.99 -24.96 -16.90
C ARG A 14 -39.83 -24.05 -16.00
N GLU A 15 -39.32 -23.73 -14.82
CA GLU A 15 -40.00 -22.91 -13.80
C GLU A 15 -39.00 -22.02 -13.06
N LEU A 16 -39.51 -20.97 -12.40
CA LEU A 16 -38.68 -20.09 -11.57
C LEU A 16 -38.23 -20.82 -10.31
N ASN A 17 -36.92 -20.93 -10.11
CA ASN A 17 -36.32 -21.50 -8.90
C ASN A 17 -35.02 -20.78 -8.53
N GLU A 18 -34.45 -21.13 -7.38
CA GLU A 18 -33.25 -20.50 -6.82
C GLU A 18 -32.02 -20.54 -7.74
N SER A 19 -31.94 -21.48 -8.68
CA SER A 19 -30.82 -21.55 -9.62
C SER A 19 -30.74 -20.32 -10.53
N ILE A 20 -31.84 -19.58 -10.71
CA ILE A 20 -31.85 -18.35 -11.52
C ILE A 20 -30.81 -17.34 -11.04
N LYS A 21 -30.56 -17.28 -9.72
CA LYS A 21 -29.58 -16.36 -9.12
C LYS A 21 -28.18 -16.61 -9.67
N LYS A 22 -27.81 -17.88 -9.79
CA LYS A 22 -26.53 -18.34 -10.30
C LYS A 22 -26.38 -17.98 -11.78
N GLU A 23 -27.43 -18.20 -12.57
CA GLU A 23 -27.41 -17.92 -14.01
C GLU A 23 -27.32 -16.42 -14.30
N LEU A 24 -28.10 -15.60 -13.61
CA LEU A 24 -28.03 -14.13 -13.71
C LEU A 24 -26.61 -13.60 -13.42
N ILE A 25 -26.00 -14.10 -12.33
CA ILE A 25 -24.63 -13.72 -11.95
C ILE A 25 -23.62 -14.18 -13.02
N ALA A 26 -23.73 -15.43 -13.48
CA ALA A 26 -22.82 -15.99 -14.45
C ALA A 26 -22.83 -15.24 -15.78
N PHE A 27 -24.02 -14.89 -16.30
CA PHE A 27 -24.15 -14.08 -17.50
C PHE A 27 -23.57 -12.68 -17.32
N ALA A 28 -23.90 -11.99 -16.21
CA ALA A 28 -23.36 -10.66 -15.93
C ALA A 28 -21.83 -10.65 -15.80
N ASN A 29 -21.22 -11.71 -15.28
CA ASN A 29 -19.78 -11.82 -15.11
C ASN A 29 -19.00 -12.22 -16.37
N THR A 30 -19.66 -12.76 -17.39
CA THR A 30 -19.01 -13.33 -18.58
C THR A 30 -19.31 -12.56 -19.86
N TYR A 31 -20.29 -13.03 -20.65
CA TYR A 31 -20.59 -12.51 -21.99
C TYR A 31 -21.96 -11.83 -22.09
N GLY A 32 -22.74 -11.82 -21.01
CA GLY A 32 -24.18 -11.59 -21.07
C GLY A 32 -24.91 -12.81 -21.66
N GLY A 33 -26.22 -12.72 -21.77
CA GLY A 33 -27.04 -13.79 -22.32
C GLY A 33 -28.52 -13.60 -22.05
N GLU A 34 -29.29 -14.64 -22.41
CA GLU A 34 -30.73 -14.68 -22.29
C GLU A 34 -31.15 -15.90 -21.48
N ILE A 35 -32.08 -15.70 -20.55
CA ILE A 35 -32.72 -16.78 -19.80
C ILE A 35 -34.19 -16.82 -20.17
N TYR A 36 -34.70 -18.00 -20.49
CA TYR A 36 -36.12 -18.22 -20.74
C TYR A 36 -36.71 -19.11 -19.65
N ILE A 37 -37.75 -18.62 -18.97
CA ILE A 37 -38.49 -19.36 -17.95
C ILE A 37 -39.85 -19.78 -18.54
N GLY A 38 -40.18 -21.07 -18.45
CA GLY A 38 -41.32 -21.70 -19.12
C GLY A 38 -40.93 -22.58 -20.32
N ILE A 39 -39.63 -22.87 -20.49
CA ILE A 39 -39.08 -23.74 -21.54
C ILE A 39 -38.30 -24.88 -20.87
N ASP A 40 -38.57 -26.11 -21.27
CA ASP A 40 -37.84 -27.30 -20.79
C ASP A 40 -36.43 -27.36 -21.38
N ASP A 41 -35.54 -28.17 -20.79
CA ASP A 41 -34.14 -28.28 -21.21
C ASP A 41 -34.01 -28.76 -22.68
N ASP A 42 -34.97 -29.55 -23.16
CA ASP A 42 -35.09 -30.03 -24.56
C ASP A 42 -35.63 -28.96 -25.53
N GLY A 43 -35.87 -27.73 -25.07
CA GLY A 43 -36.43 -26.62 -25.86
C GLY A 43 -37.96 -26.65 -26.01
N LYS A 44 -38.65 -27.55 -25.29
CA LYS A 44 -40.11 -27.66 -25.33
C LYS A 44 -40.78 -26.52 -24.55
N ILE A 45 -41.71 -25.81 -25.19
CA ILE A 45 -42.44 -24.71 -24.55
C ILE A 45 -43.53 -25.26 -23.63
N ILE A 46 -43.35 -25.08 -22.32
CA ILE A 46 -44.29 -25.53 -21.29
C ILE A 46 -45.27 -24.41 -20.94
N GLY A 47 -44.77 -23.18 -20.82
CA GLY A 47 -45.53 -22.02 -20.33
C GLY A 47 -45.50 -21.90 -18.80
N LEU A 48 -45.84 -20.72 -18.30
CA LEU A 48 -45.98 -20.42 -16.87
C LEU A 48 -47.45 -20.26 -16.49
N ASP A 49 -47.82 -20.76 -15.32
CA ASP A 49 -49.19 -20.63 -14.79
C ASP A 49 -49.51 -19.18 -14.38
N ASN A 50 -48.52 -18.43 -13.89
CA ASN A 50 -48.66 -17.03 -13.51
C ASN A 50 -47.38 -16.22 -13.81
N ALA A 51 -47.18 -15.91 -15.10
CA ALA A 51 -45.98 -15.20 -15.55
C ALA A 51 -45.78 -13.81 -14.90
N LYS A 52 -46.86 -13.15 -14.46
CA LYS A 52 -46.77 -11.85 -13.78
C LYS A 52 -46.16 -11.98 -12.39
N GLN A 53 -46.58 -12.97 -11.61
CA GLN A 53 -46.03 -13.21 -10.28
C GLN A 53 -44.55 -13.60 -10.36
N ASP A 54 -44.19 -14.46 -11.31
CA ASP A 54 -42.81 -14.87 -11.51
C ASP A 54 -41.92 -13.70 -11.99
N LEU A 55 -42.44 -12.79 -12.82
CA LEU A 55 -41.72 -11.58 -13.23
C LEU A 55 -41.41 -10.66 -12.03
N GLU A 56 -42.39 -10.47 -11.14
CA GLU A 56 -42.19 -9.71 -9.91
C GLU A 56 -41.16 -10.40 -9.00
N ALA A 57 -41.21 -11.73 -8.88
CA ALA A 57 -40.24 -12.50 -8.10
C ALA A 57 -38.82 -12.39 -8.67
N VAL A 58 -38.62 -12.46 -9.99
CA VAL A 58 -37.32 -12.25 -10.65
C VAL A 58 -36.77 -10.85 -10.35
N SER A 59 -37.63 -9.83 -10.42
CA SER A 59 -37.25 -8.43 -10.13
C SER A 59 -36.77 -8.25 -8.68
N ASN A 60 -37.45 -8.92 -7.74
CA ASN A 60 -37.04 -8.92 -6.32
C ASN A 60 -35.74 -9.70 -6.12
N ILE A 61 -35.55 -10.85 -6.79
CA ILE A 61 -34.30 -11.62 -6.74
C ILE A 61 -33.10 -10.76 -7.19
N ILE A 62 -33.24 -10.05 -8.31
CA ILE A 62 -32.19 -9.18 -8.85
C ILE A 62 -31.78 -8.12 -7.83
N ARG A 63 -32.75 -7.49 -7.17
CA ARG A 63 -32.51 -6.40 -6.21
C ARG A 63 -31.96 -6.89 -4.86
N ASP A 64 -32.53 -7.96 -4.34
CA ASP A 64 -32.36 -8.33 -2.92
C ASP A 64 -31.34 -9.46 -2.72
N SER A 65 -30.98 -10.20 -3.79
CA SER A 65 -30.07 -11.34 -3.69
C SER A 65 -28.71 -11.11 -4.36
N ILE A 66 -28.58 -10.13 -5.24
CA ILE A 66 -27.39 -9.95 -6.09
C ILE A 66 -26.76 -8.57 -5.86
N LYS A 67 -25.43 -8.53 -5.79
CA LYS A 67 -24.66 -7.28 -5.66
C LYS A 67 -23.40 -7.33 -6.54
N PRO A 68 -23.01 -6.24 -7.23
CA PRO A 68 -23.76 -4.98 -7.44
C PRO A 68 -25.14 -5.18 -8.06
N ASP A 69 -26.01 -4.17 -7.99
CA ASP A 69 -27.36 -4.27 -8.55
C ASP A 69 -27.30 -4.51 -10.07
N LEU A 70 -28.03 -5.52 -10.54
CA LEU A 70 -28.13 -5.90 -11.95
C LEU A 70 -29.21 -5.13 -12.71
N ALA A 71 -30.10 -4.39 -12.05
CA ALA A 71 -31.30 -3.80 -12.65
C ALA A 71 -31.01 -2.90 -13.88
N LEU A 72 -29.85 -2.24 -13.93
CA LEU A 72 -29.47 -1.39 -15.07
C LEU A 72 -29.00 -2.17 -16.30
N ILE A 73 -28.63 -3.43 -16.13
CA ILE A 73 -28.10 -4.30 -17.18
C ILE A 73 -29.00 -5.50 -17.46
N THR A 74 -30.19 -5.55 -16.85
CA THR A 74 -31.16 -6.61 -17.03
C THR A 74 -32.49 -6.08 -17.57
N SER A 75 -33.08 -6.83 -18.51
CA SER A 75 -34.44 -6.59 -19.00
C SER A 75 -35.27 -7.85 -18.78
N VAL A 76 -36.39 -7.72 -18.06
CA VAL A 76 -37.31 -8.83 -17.78
C VAL A 76 -38.65 -8.52 -18.44
N LYS A 77 -39.13 -9.42 -19.30
CA LYS A 77 -40.40 -9.25 -20.02
C LYS A 77 -41.13 -10.58 -20.19
N ILE A 78 -42.46 -10.50 -20.16
CA ILE A 78 -43.32 -11.62 -20.56
C ILE A 78 -43.39 -11.62 -22.09
N VAL A 79 -43.17 -12.78 -22.69
CA VAL A 79 -43.36 -12.99 -24.13
C VAL A 79 -44.29 -14.18 -24.33
N ILE A 80 -45.11 -14.12 -25.39
CA ILE A 80 -46.04 -15.20 -25.73
C ILE A 80 -45.44 -16.02 -26.86
N ILE A 81 -45.20 -17.30 -26.62
CA ILE A 81 -44.72 -18.25 -27.64
C ILE A 81 -45.67 -19.44 -27.65
N GLU A 82 -46.14 -19.84 -28.84
CA GLU A 82 -47.12 -20.94 -28.99
C GLU A 82 -48.36 -20.80 -28.09
N ALA A 83 -48.88 -19.57 -27.97
CA ALA A 83 -50.02 -19.20 -27.11
C ALA A 83 -49.81 -19.45 -25.60
N LYS A 84 -48.55 -19.59 -25.17
CA LYS A 84 -48.16 -19.75 -23.78
C LYS A 84 -47.32 -18.56 -23.33
N GLU A 85 -47.57 -18.07 -22.13
CA GLU A 85 -46.75 -17.02 -21.51
C GLU A 85 -45.46 -17.62 -20.96
N ILE A 86 -44.33 -16.99 -21.30
CA ILE A 86 -43.01 -17.30 -20.77
C ILE A 86 -42.32 -16.00 -20.36
N ILE A 87 -41.30 -16.09 -19.50
CA ILE A 87 -40.47 -14.93 -19.14
C ILE A 87 -39.16 -15.00 -19.94
N LYS A 88 -38.82 -13.91 -20.61
CA LYS A 88 -37.49 -13.68 -21.19
C LYS A 88 -36.75 -12.68 -20.32
N ILE A 89 -35.57 -13.08 -19.83
CA ILE A 89 -34.63 -12.23 -19.13
C ILE A 89 -33.41 -12.03 -20.03
N GLU A 90 -33.10 -10.79 -20.35
CA GLU A 90 -31.89 -10.42 -21.07
C GLU A 90 -30.91 -9.80 -20.07
N VAL A 91 -29.68 -10.32 -20.01
CA VAL A 91 -28.62 -9.86 -19.11
C VAL A 91 -27.45 -9.41 -19.96
N LEU A 92 -27.08 -8.14 -19.88
CA LEU A 92 -25.87 -7.65 -20.53
C LEU A 92 -24.63 -8.02 -19.70
N LYS A 93 -23.47 -8.09 -20.35
CA LYS A 93 -22.19 -8.18 -19.64
C LYS A 93 -22.04 -6.96 -18.74
N GLY A 94 -21.81 -7.20 -17.45
CA GLY A 94 -21.69 -6.12 -16.48
C GLY A 94 -20.32 -5.46 -16.47
N THR A 95 -20.30 -4.18 -16.12
CA THR A 95 -19.09 -3.36 -16.01
C THR A 95 -18.55 -3.33 -14.58
N LYS A 96 -19.39 -3.57 -13.57
CA LYS A 96 -19.03 -3.56 -12.13
C LYS A 96 -18.69 -4.96 -11.58
N ARG A 97 -18.18 -5.84 -12.43
CA ARG A 97 -17.85 -7.24 -12.06
C ARG A 97 -16.85 -7.27 -10.91
N PRO A 98 -16.84 -8.29 -10.03
CA PRO A 98 -17.76 -9.42 -10.05
C PRO A 98 -19.11 -9.08 -9.40
N TYR A 99 -20.18 -9.54 -10.04
CA TYR A 99 -21.50 -9.70 -9.44
C TYR A 99 -21.50 -10.98 -8.61
N HIS A 100 -22.18 -10.95 -7.47
CA HIS A 100 -22.18 -12.05 -6.52
C HIS A 100 -23.46 -12.13 -5.70
N LEU A 101 -23.71 -13.28 -5.10
CA LEU A 101 -24.78 -13.46 -4.12
C LEU A 101 -24.48 -12.66 -2.86
N ILE A 102 -25.43 -11.83 -2.41
CA ILE A 102 -25.29 -11.05 -1.17
C ILE A 102 -25.01 -11.96 0.02
N SER A 103 -25.71 -13.09 0.12
CA SER A 103 -25.58 -14.06 1.21
C SER A 103 -24.24 -14.80 1.27
N LYS A 104 -23.44 -14.73 0.20
CA LYS A 104 -22.16 -15.44 0.09
C LYS A 104 -20.97 -14.50 -0.05
N GLY A 105 -21.14 -13.28 -0.56
CA GLY A 105 -20.03 -12.32 -0.72
C GLY A 105 -19.07 -12.63 -1.87
N LEU A 106 -17.93 -11.94 -1.88
CA LEU A 106 -16.89 -11.97 -2.92
C LEU A 106 -15.95 -13.19 -2.79
N LYS A 107 -16.52 -14.39 -2.80
CA LYS A 107 -15.78 -15.66 -2.74
C LYS A 107 -16.33 -16.66 -3.76
N PRO A 108 -15.62 -17.76 -4.07
CA PRO A 108 -16.05 -18.73 -5.08
C PRO A 108 -17.50 -19.23 -4.91
N SER A 109 -17.96 -19.40 -3.67
CA SER A 109 -19.34 -19.82 -3.39
C SER A 109 -20.42 -18.77 -3.68
N GLY A 110 -20.04 -17.51 -3.92
CA GLY A 110 -20.96 -16.41 -4.21
C GLY A 110 -20.82 -15.80 -5.60
N VAL A 111 -19.68 -16.02 -6.29
CA VAL A 111 -19.40 -15.49 -7.62
C VAL A 111 -19.45 -16.62 -8.63
N PHE A 112 -20.24 -16.46 -9.69
CA PHE A 112 -20.40 -17.46 -10.74
C PHE A 112 -19.98 -16.90 -12.09
N VAL A 113 -19.48 -17.78 -12.95
CA VAL A 113 -19.10 -17.50 -14.35
C VAL A 113 -19.64 -18.59 -15.25
N ARG A 114 -19.95 -18.23 -16.49
CA ARG A 114 -20.38 -19.15 -17.54
C ARG A 114 -19.18 -19.87 -18.17
N HIS A 115 -19.27 -21.19 -18.32
CA HIS A 115 -18.29 -22.03 -19.00
C HIS A 115 -19.03 -22.99 -19.95
N GLY A 116 -18.99 -22.68 -21.25
CA GLY A 116 -19.87 -23.34 -22.23
C GLY A 116 -21.33 -23.14 -21.83
N ILE A 117 -22.10 -24.22 -21.78
CA ILE A 117 -23.53 -24.21 -21.39
C ILE A 117 -23.78 -24.26 -19.88
N THR A 118 -22.73 -24.26 -19.04
CA THR A 118 -22.89 -24.41 -17.59
C THR A 118 -22.39 -23.18 -16.85
N SER A 119 -23.08 -22.82 -15.77
CA SER A 119 -22.56 -21.86 -14.80
C SER A 119 -21.75 -22.58 -13.72
N ALA A 120 -20.59 -22.05 -13.35
CA ALA A 120 -19.71 -22.62 -12.33
C ALA A 120 -19.20 -21.54 -11.36
N PRO A 121 -18.87 -21.91 -10.11
CA PRO A 121 -18.14 -21.02 -9.19
C PRO A 121 -16.88 -20.44 -9.83
N ALA A 122 -16.65 -19.14 -9.66
CA ALA A 122 -15.43 -18.48 -10.10
C ALA A 122 -14.25 -18.87 -9.20
N THR A 123 -13.06 -19.01 -9.78
CA THR A 123 -11.82 -19.17 -9.00
C THR A 123 -11.45 -17.87 -8.31
N GLU A 124 -10.63 -17.92 -7.25
CA GLU A 124 -10.15 -16.71 -6.57
C GLU A 124 -9.39 -15.77 -7.52
N ASP A 125 -8.60 -16.32 -8.44
CA ASP A 125 -7.86 -15.54 -9.43
C ASP A 125 -8.81 -14.87 -10.45
N SER A 126 -9.88 -15.57 -10.86
CA SER A 126 -10.92 -14.99 -11.72
C SER A 126 -11.65 -13.84 -11.02
N ILE A 127 -11.95 -13.99 -9.72
CA ILE A 127 -12.55 -12.93 -8.89
C ILE A 127 -11.62 -11.71 -8.81
N ARG A 128 -10.33 -11.92 -8.51
CA ARG A 128 -9.33 -10.84 -8.48
C ARG A 128 -9.24 -10.13 -9.82
N GLN A 129 -9.18 -10.88 -10.92
CA GLN A 129 -9.08 -10.31 -12.25
C GLN A 129 -10.32 -9.46 -12.60
N MET A 130 -11.52 -9.92 -12.26
CA MET A 130 -12.75 -9.14 -12.43
C MET A 130 -12.72 -7.82 -11.64
N ILE A 131 -12.21 -7.85 -10.40
CA ILE A 131 -12.06 -6.64 -9.57
C ILE A 131 -11.07 -5.65 -10.19
N ILE A 132 -9.93 -6.12 -10.70
CA ILE A 132 -8.93 -5.26 -11.36
C ILE A 132 -9.51 -4.63 -12.63
N GLU A 133 -10.27 -5.40 -13.43
CA GLU A 133 -10.89 -4.91 -14.66
C GLU A 133 -11.96 -3.83 -14.41
N SER A 134 -12.68 -3.91 -13.29
CA SER A 134 -13.75 -2.95 -12.97
C SER A 134 -13.27 -1.74 -12.16
N ASP A 135 -12.39 -1.95 -11.18
CA ASP A 135 -12.00 -0.93 -10.19
C ASP A 135 -10.68 -0.23 -10.58
N GLY A 136 -9.92 -0.82 -11.51
CA GLY A 136 -8.63 -0.34 -11.97
C GLY A 136 -7.44 -0.89 -11.18
N VAL A 137 -6.29 -0.22 -11.33
CA VAL A 137 -4.98 -0.69 -10.80
C VAL A 137 -4.51 0.07 -9.56
N ILE A 138 -5.25 1.10 -9.12
CA ILE A 138 -4.90 1.86 -7.92
C ILE A 138 -5.33 1.04 -6.71
N PHE A 139 -4.35 0.53 -5.96
CA PHE A 139 -4.57 -0.38 -4.84
C PHE A 139 -5.65 0.13 -3.88
N GLU A 140 -5.52 1.36 -3.36
CA GLU A 140 -6.40 1.88 -2.31
C GLU A 140 -7.87 2.04 -2.74
N ASN A 141 -8.14 2.20 -4.03
CA ASN A 141 -9.49 2.37 -4.59
C ASN A 141 -10.17 1.04 -4.87
N THR A 142 -9.38 -0.02 -5.00
CA THR A 142 -9.86 -1.35 -5.35
C THR A 142 -10.70 -1.93 -4.20
N ARG A 143 -11.79 -2.63 -4.51
CA ARG A 143 -12.58 -3.35 -3.50
C ARG A 143 -11.72 -4.35 -2.73
N CYS A 144 -11.84 -4.31 -1.40
CA CYS A 144 -11.25 -5.32 -0.54
C CYS A 144 -12.02 -6.64 -0.71
N ILE A 145 -11.32 -7.75 -0.84
CA ILE A 145 -11.98 -9.07 -0.87
C ILE A 145 -12.60 -9.38 0.50
N ASN A 146 -11.90 -9.03 1.58
CA ASN A 146 -12.43 -9.14 2.92
C ASN A 146 -13.38 -7.97 3.23
N GLN A 147 -14.68 -8.26 3.37
CA GLN A 147 -15.70 -7.28 3.73
C GLN A 147 -16.07 -7.31 5.22
N GLU A 148 -15.48 -8.23 5.99
CA GLU A 148 -15.64 -8.34 7.44
C GLU A 148 -14.50 -7.59 8.14
N LEU A 149 -14.49 -6.26 7.96
CA LEU A 149 -13.47 -5.37 8.54
C LEU A 149 -13.96 -4.73 9.84
N THR A 150 -13.08 -4.69 10.83
CA THR A 150 -13.23 -3.93 12.09
C THR A 150 -12.26 -2.76 12.12
N PHE A 151 -12.56 -1.74 12.92
CA PHE A 151 -11.87 -0.46 12.88
C PHE A 151 -11.70 0.13 14.28
N ASP A 152 -11.40 -0.69 15.28
CA ASP A 152 -11.45 -0.26 16.68
C ASP A 152 -10.44 0.85 16.95
N TYR A 153 -9.19 0.67 16.48
CA TYR A 153 -8.15 1.67 16.63
C TYR A 153 -8.42 2.92 15.78
N ALA A 154 -8.78 2.74 14.51
CA ALA A 154 -9.06 3.87 13.63
C ALA A 154 -10.23 4.72 14.18
N ARG A 155 -11.31 4.10 14.64
CA ARG A 155 -12.45 4.80 15.24
C ARG A 155 -12.03 5.64 16.45
N LYS A 156 -11.16 5.10 17.32
CA LYS A 156 -10.60 5.84 18.46
C LYS A 156 -9.86 7.09 17.98
N VAL A 157 -8.92 6.97 17.05
CA VAL A 157 -8.11 8.09 16.55
C VAL A 157 -8.98 9.15 15.86
N PHE A 158 -9.94 8.74 15.02
CA PHE A 158 -10.86 9.67 14.36
C PHE A 158 -11.72 10.44 15.37
N ASN A 159 -12.21 9.76 16.41
CA ASN A 159 -12.98 10.40 17.48
C ASN A 159 -12.15 11.42 18.27
N GLU A 160 -10.89 11.09 18.61
CA GLU A 160 -9.98 12.02 19.29
C GLU A 160 -9.71 13.30 18.48
N LYS A 161 -9.74 13.21 17.14
CA LYS A 161 -9.64 14.36 16.23
C LYS A 161 -10.98 15.02 15.91
N GLN A 162 -12.07 14.57 16.53
CA GLN A 162 -13.44 15.06 16.29
C GLN A 162 -13.88 14.89 14.83
N ILE A 163 -13.45 13.81 14.18
CA ILE A 163 -13.81 13.48 12.80
C ILE A 163 -14.78 12.30 12.84
N GLY A 164 -15.94 12.46 12.21
CA GLY A 164 -16.93 11.37 12.13
C GLY A 164 -16.36 10.15 11.40
N PHE A 165 -16.69 8.96 11.88
CA PHE A 165 -16.27 7.68 11.30
C PHE A 165 -17.47 6.76 10.97
N GLU A 166 -18.64 7.36 10.76
CA GLU A 166 -19.84 6.65 10.33
C GLU A 166 -19.76 6.25 8.85
N LYS A 167 -20.66 5.38 8.37
CA LYS A 167 -20.64 4.90 6.98
C LYS A 167 -20.65 6.04 5.95
N SER A 168 -21.34 7.14 6.22
CA SER A 168 -21.34 8.33 5.35
C SER A 168 -19.95 8.97 5.28
N ASN A 169 -19.27 9.12 6.42
CA ASN A 169 -17.90 9.65 6.46
C ASN A 169 -16.92 8.69 5.77
N GLN A 170 -17.04 7.39 6.03
CA GLN A 170 -16.21 6.36 5.40
C GLN A 170 -16.34 6.38 3.88
N ARG A 171 -17.54 6.64 3.34
CA ARG A 171 -17.75 6.87 1.90
C ARG A 171 -16.99 8.09 1.40
N THR A 172 -17.14 9.24 2.07
CA THR A 172 -16.44 10.48 1.71
C THR A 172 -14.92 10.35 1.77
N LEU A 173 -14.40 9.49 2.65
CA LEU A 173 -12.97 9.23 2.82
C LEU A 173 -12.43 8.17 1.84
N GLY A 174 -13.29 7.49 1.06
CA GLY A 174 -12.89 6.40 0.17
C GLY A 174 -12.62 5.07 0.87
N ILE A 175 -12.95 4.94 2.16
CA ILE A 175 -12.89 3.68 2.92
C ILE A 175 -13.98 2.72 2.44
N ILE A 176 -15.15 3.28 2.09
CA ILE A 176 -16.25 2.57 1.45
C ILE A 176 -16.46 3.18 0.06
N ASN A 177 -16.63 2.37 -0.97
CA ASN A 177 -16.94 2.85 -2.31
C ASN A 177 -18.43 3.18 -2.50
N GLU A 178 -18.80 3.70 -3.67
CA GLU A 178 -20.19 4.09 -3.98
C GLU A 178 -21.17 2.92 -3.87
N ASP A 179 -20.72 1.70 -4.23
CA ASP A 179 -21.50 0.46 -4.14
C ASP A 179 -21.57 -0.10 -2.70
N GLY A 180 -20.98 0.59 -1.72
CA GLY A 180 -21.04 0.22 -0.31
C GLY A 180 -20.13 -0.94 0.09
N TYR A 181 -19.09 -1.23 -0.67
CA TYR A 181 -18.03 -2.17 -0.30
C TYR A 181 -16.87 -1.43 0.35
N TYR A 182 -16.21 -2.06 1.32
CA TYR A 182 -14.90 -1.60 1.77
C TYR A 182 -13.89 -1.70 0.64
N THR A 183 -13.07 -0.66 0.50
CA THR A 183 -11.91 -0.62 -0.39
C THR A 183 -10.68 -1.13 0.35
N ASN A 184 -9.57 -1.31 -0.37
CA ASN A 184 -8.30 -1.60 0.28
C ASN A 184 -7.80 -0.44 1.15
N LEU A 185 -8.23 0.81 0.91
CA LEU A 185 -8.01 1.88 1.90
C LEU A 185 -8.66 1.51 3.25
N GLY A 186 -9.88 0.97 3.21
CA GLY A 186 -10.53 0.40 4.38
C GLY A 186 -9.71 -0.71 5.01
N LEU A 187 -9.13 -1.62 4.22
CA LEU A 187 -8.23 -2.65 4.74
C LEU A 187 -7.03 -2.04 5.49
N LEU A 188 -6.42 -0.97 4.98
CA LEU A 188 -5.29 -0.30 5.64
C LEU A 188 -5.66 0.31 7.01
N PHE A 189 -6.86 0.87 7.13
CA PHE A 189 -7.36 1.40 8.41
C PHE A 189 -7.92 0.33 9.34
N SER A 190 -8.22 -0.87 8.83
CA SER A 190 -8.84 -1.95 9.60
C SER A 190 -7.86 -2.68 10.51
N ASP A 191 -8.40 -3.34 11.53
CA ASP A 191 -7.60 -4.20 12.42
C ASP A 191 -7.08 -5.46 11.69
N GLN A 192 -7.63 -5.77 10.50
CA GLN A 192 -7.23 -6.88 9.63
C GLN A 192 -6.17 -6.49 8.58
N CYS A 193 -5.58 -5.28 8.66
CA CYS A 193 -4.52 -4.87 7.75
C CYS A 193 -3.38 -5.91 7.75
N GLN A 194 -3.05 -6.41 6.55
CA GLN A 194 -2.05 -7.48 6.37
C GLN A 194 -0.63 -6.96 6.17
N HIS A 195 -0.47 -5.65 5.94
CA HIS A 195 0.84 -5.03 5.84
C HIS A 195 1.38 -4.73 7.25
N SER A 196 2.70 -4.71 7.40
CA SER A 196 3.35 -4.45 8.68
C SER A 196 4.53 -3.49 8.54
N ILE A 197 4.88 -2.84 9.67
CA ILE A 197 6.14 -2.13 9.85
C ILE A 197 7.07 -3.02 10.68
N LYS A 198 8.32 -3.18 10.26
CA LYS A 198 9.34 -3.95 10.98
C LYS A 198 10.49 -3.04 11.38
N CYS A 199 10.73 -2.91 12.67
CA CYS A 199 11.91 -2.25 13.22
C CYS A 199 12.96 -3.29 13.59
N ALA A 200 14.21 -3.04 13.20
CA ALA A 200 15.36 -3.84 13.59
C ALA A 200 16.44 -2.92 14.16
N LEU A 201 16.87 -3.21 15.39
CA LEU A 201 17.97 -2.54 16.07
C LEU A 201 19.24 -3.39 15.89
N TYR A 202 20.33 -2.74 15.49
CA TYR A 202 21.63 -3.38 15.25
C TYR A 202 22.67 -2.89 16.25
N ASP A 203 23.59 -3.78 16.62
CA ASP A 203 24.84 -3.39 17.28
C ASP A 203 25.87 -3.04 16.18
N GLY A 204 26.43 -1.82 16.27
CA GLY A 204 27.30 -1.27 15.22
C GLY A 204 26.57 -0.78 13.96
N ASP A 205 27.24 -0.85 12.80
CA ASP A 205 26.81 -0.21 11.54
C ASP A 205 26.39 -1.20 10.43
N THR A 206 26.46 -2.51 10.71
CA THR A 206 26.14 -3.58 9.75
C THR A 206 24.83 -4.29 10.08
N LYS A 207 24.22 -4.91 9.07
CA LYS A 207 22.95 -5.66 9.22
C LYS A 207 23.14 -7.11 9.71
N LEU A 208 24.29 -7.43 10.29
CA LEU A 208 24.67 -8.81 10.64
C LEU A 208 24.23 -9.20 12.06
N GLU A 209 24.37 -8.29 13.02
CA GLU A 209 24.09 -8.54 14.43
C GLU A 209 22.85 -7.75 14.86
N PHE A 210 21.75 -8.47 15.05
CA PHE A 210 20.49 -7.89 15.50
C PHE A 210 20.44 -7.91 17.02
N ARG A 211 20.33 -6.72 17.61
CA ARG A 211 20.09 -6.57 19.04
C ARG A 211 18.63 -6.83 19.39
N ASP A 212 17.72 -6.30 18.58
CA ASP A 212 16.28 -6.44 18.78
C ASP A 212 15.51 -6.34 17.45
N ARG A 213 14.32 -6.93 17.41
CA ARG A 213 13.39 -6.82 16.27
C ARG A 213 11.95 -6.75 16.77
N LYS A 214 11.19 -5.80 16.23
CA LYS A 214 9.77 -5.64 16.51
C LYS A 214 8.98 -5.50 15.22
N GLU A 215 7.87 -6.24 15.13
CA GLU A 215 6.91 -6.15 14.04
C GLU A 215 5.61 -5.55 14.57
N PHE A 216 5.12 -4.53 13.88
CA PHE A 216 3.89 -3.81 14.19
C PHE A 216 2.85 -4.15 13.15
N ALA A 217 1.67 -4.61 13.59
CA ALA A 217 0.58 -5.08 12.75
C ALA A 217 -0.76 -4.46 13.19
N GLY A 218 -1.85 -4.78 12.46
CA GLY A 218 -3.17 -4.18 12.68
C GLY A 218 -3.33 -2.86 11.91
N SER A 219 -4.26 -2.00 12.32
CA SER A 219 -4.51 -0.73 11.63
C SER A 219 -3.23 0.07 11.38
N ILE A 220 -3.08 0.67 10.19
CA ILE A 220 -1.87 1.45 9.86
C ILE A 220 -1.63 2.61 10.84
N LEU A 221 -2.69 3.13 11.46
CA LEU A 221 -2.59 4.13 12.51
C LEU A 221 -1.97 3.55 13.79
N ASN A 222 -2.34 2.33 14.18
CA ASN A 222 -1.73 1.65 15.32
C ASN A 222 -0.26 1.34 15.06
N GLN A 223 0.04 0.84 13.85
CA GLN A 223 1.42 0.56 13.47
C GLN A 223 2.30 1.81 13.54
N LEU A 224 1.79 2.95 13.09
CA LEU A 224 2.50 4.22 13.16
C LEU A 224 2.78 4.66 14.59
N ASP A 225 1.77 4.64 15.46
CA ASP A 225 1.94 5.09 16.84
C ASP A 225 2.90 4.15 17.60
N GLU A 226 2.73 2.83 17.49
CA GLU A 226 3.63 1.87 18.16
C GLU A 226 5.07 1.93 17.62
N ALA A 227 5.24 2.10 16.30
CA ALA A 227 6.56 2.25 15.70
C ALA A 227 7.21 3.58 16.14
N TYR A 228 6.42 4.66 16.20
CA TYR A 228 6.88 5.96 16.64
C TYR A 228 7.35 5.93 18.09
N GLU A 229 6.56 5.33 18.98
CA GLU A 229 6.92 5.13 20.39
C GLU A 229 8.19 4.30 20.53
N TYR A 230 8.30 3.20 19.78
CA TYR A 230 9.50 2.36 19.80
C TYR A 230 10.75 3.11 19.35
N ILE A 231 10.68 3.87 18.26
CA ILE A 231 11.82 4.69 17.78
C ILE A 231 12.15 5.77 18.80
N SER A 232 11.15 6.40 19.41
CA SER A 232 11.35 7.44 20.43
C SER A 232 12.06 6.89 21.66
N LEU A 233 11.79 5.64 22.06
CA LEU A 233 12.53 4.96 23.15
C LEU A 233 13.99 4.68 22.79
N GLN A 234 14.31 4.55 21.50
CA GLN A 234 15.69 4.37 21.03
C GLN A 234 16.41 5.71 20.76
N ASN A 235 15.68 6.82 20.63
CA ASN A 235 16.23 8.16 20.42
C ASN A 235 16.77 8.71 21.76
N LYS A 236 18.02 8.38 22.09
CA LYS A 236 18.58 8.71 23.40
C LYS A 236 18.78 10.21 23.53
N VAL A 237 18.73 10.67 24.78
CA VAL A 237 19.06 12.05 25.15
C VAL A 237 20.45 12.05 25.77
N GLU A 238 21.40 12.66 25.07
CA GLU A 238 22.70 13.00 25.64
C GLU A 238 22.62 14.34 26.36
N SER A 239 23.15 14.40 27.57
CA SER A 239 23.22 15.64 28.35
C SER A 239 24.65 16.14 28.40
N ASP A 240 24.87 17.34 27.88
CA ASP A 240 26.15 18.05 27.95
C ASP A 240 26.03 19.31 28.80
N PHE A 241 27.15 19.90 29.21
CA PHE A 241 27.16 21.16 29.98
C PHE A 241 27.88 22.25 29.19
N LYS A 242 27.19 23.36 28.93
CA LYS A 242 27.79 24.57 28.35
C LYS A 242 27.88 25.63 29.44
N GLY A 243 29.01 25.68 30.14
CA GLY A 243 29.18 26.49 31.35
C GLY A 243 28.36 25.91 32.51
N LEU A 244 27.49 26.72 33.12
CA LEU A 244 26.59 26.29 34.20
C LEU A 244 25.29 25.63 33.70
N ASN A 245 25.00 25.68 32.39
CA ASN A 245 23.73 25.23 31.84
C ASN A 245 23.86 23.83 31.23
N ARG A 246 22.98 22.91 31.65
CA ARG A 246 22.78 21.61 30.99
C ARG A 246 22.10 21.83 29.63
N VAL A 247 22.60 21.17 28.60
CA VAL A 247 22.05 21.15 27.25
C VAL A 247 21.79 19.70 26.87
N ASP A 248 20.53 19.34 26.79
CA ASP A 248 20.10 18.02 26.35
C ASP A 248 19.98 17.99 24.81
N ARG A 249 20.50 16.92 24.20
CA ARG A 249 20.45 16.68 22.76
C ARG A 249 19.95 15.27 22.48
N GLU A 250 18.84 15.18 21.76
CA GLU A 250 18.37 13.92 21.19
C GLU A 250 19.25 13.49 20.01
N ASP A 251 19.41 12.18 19.82
CA ASP A 251 20.19 11.58 18.73
C ASP A 251 19.65 11.96 17.34
N TYR A 252 18.34 12.17 17.24
CA TYR A 252 17.65 12.55 16.00
C TYR A 252 16.60 13.63 16.28
N PRO A 253 16.43 14.62 15.40
CA PRO A 253 15.33 15.56 15.51
C PRO A 253 13.97 14.84 15.44
N TYR A 254 13.11 15.04 16.44
CA TYR A 254 11.73 14.50 16.49
C TYR A 254 10.98 14.69 15.16
N TYR A 255 11.08 15.90 14.57
CA TYR A 255 10.40 16.23 13.33
C TYR A 255 10.84 15.30 12.18
N ALA A 256 12.15 15.02 12.06
CA ALA A 256 12.68 14.19 11.00
C ALA A 256 12.22 12.75 11.12
N ILE A 257 12.22 12.17 12.34
CA ILE A 257 11.72 10.82 12.58
C ILE A 257 10.25 10.72 12.17
N ARG A 258 9.42 11.65 12.68
CA ARG A 258 7.98 11.67 12.41
C ARG A 258 7.69 11.75 10.91
N GLU A 259 8.35 12.68 10.22
CA GLU A 259 8.13 12.91 8.80
C GLU A 259 8.63 11.72 7.95
N ALA A 260 9.80 11.15 8.28
CA ALA A 260 10.33 9.98 7.58
C ALA A 260 9.43 8.74 7.77
N LEU A 261 8.93 8.51 8.98
CA LEU A 261 8.02 7.39 9.29
C LEU A 261 6.70 7.52 8.53
N ILE A 262 6.08 8.70 8.58
CA ILE A 262 4.80 8.93 7.90
C ILE A 262 4.97 8.82 6.38
N ASN A 263 6.03 9.38 5.82
CA ASN A 263 6.30 9.27 4.38
C ASN A 263 6.55 7.83 3.94
N ALA A 264 7.22 7.02 4.77
CA ALA A 264 7.45 5.61 4.48
C ALA A 264 6.15 4.78 4.41
N VAL A 265 5.08 5.26 5.04
CA VAL A 265 3.74 4.65 5.03
C VAL A 265 2.88 5.23 3.91
N VAL A 266 2.73 6.55 3.86
CA VAL A 266 1.81 7.23 2.92
C VAL A 266 2.22 7.00 1.45
N HIS A 267 3.52 6.98 1.16
CA HIS A 267 4.02 6.83 -0.21
C HIS A 267 4.37 5.39 -0.60
N ARG A 268 4.12 4.43 0.30
CA ARG A 268 4.37 3.01 0.06
C ARG A 268 3.54 2.46 -1.10
N ASP A 269 4.13 1.57 -1.89
CA ASP A 269 3.39 0.76 -2.84
C ASP A 269 2.74 -0.44 -2.14
N TYR A 270 1.43 -0.30 -1.86
CA TYR A 270 0.64 -1.33 -1.22
C TYR A 270 0.27 -2.52 -2.11
N GLY A 271 0.55 -2.45 -3.41
CA GLY A 271 0.47 -3.63 -4.28
C GLY A 271 1.47 -4.72 -3.90
N PHE A 272 2.54 -4.39 -3.17
CA PHE A 272 3.54 -5.35 -2.71
C PHE A 272 3.27 -5.83 -1.28
N SER A 273 3.60 -7.10 -1.01
CA SER A 273 3.43 -7.73 0.29
C SER A 273 4.55 -7.43 1.32
N GLY A 274 5.72 -6.97 0.87
CA GLY A 274 6.87 -6.76 1.75
C GLY A 274 6.69 -5.63 2.78
N SER A 275 7.00 -5.86 4.05
CA SER A 275 6.86 -4.85 5.12
C SER A 275 7.64 -3.55 4.87
N THR A 276 7.19 -2.44 5.43
CA THR A 276 8.05 -1.26 5.61
C THR A 276 9.15 -1.61 6.60
N LEU A 277 10.41 -1.37 6.26
CA LEU A 277 11.53 -1.73 7.13
C LEU A 277 12.14 -0.47 7.74
N ILE A 278 12.41 -0.51 9.03
CA ILE A 278 13.10 0.54 9.75
C ILE A 278 14.32 -0.10 10.39
N HIS A 279 15.51 0.41 10.06
CA HIS A 279 16.77 -0.07 10.58
C HIS A 279 17.37 1.01 11.47
N ILE A 280 17.58 0.68 12.74
CA ILE A 280 18.17 1.58 13.72
C ILE A 280 19.59 1.08 13.98
N PHE A 281 20.58 1.87 13.57
CA PHE A 281 21.99 1.66 13.85
C PHE A 281 22.46 2.65 14.91
N GLU A 282 23.70 2.49 15.38
CA GLU A 282 24.30 3.47 16.28
C GLU A 282 24.47 4.85 15.63
N ASP A 283 24.78 4.88 14.33
CA ASP A 283 25.14 6.08 13.57
C ASP A 283 23.98 6.68 12.76
N ARG A 284 22.91 5.93 12.51
CA ARG A 284 21.77 6.38 11.67
C ARG A 284 20.51 5.55 11.84
N ILE A 285 19.37 6.09 11.39
CA ILE A 285 18.13 5.35 11.14
C ILE A 285 17.86 5.33 9.63
N GLU A 286 17.54 4.15 9.08
CA GLU A 286 17.09 3.98 7.69
C GLU A 286 15.61 3.61 7.66
N PHE A 287 14.77 4.41 7.00
CA PHE A 287 13.37 4.09 6.69
C PHE A 287 13.29 3.61 5.24
N VAL A 288 12.95 2.35 5.05
CA VAL A 288 12.88 1.69 3.74
C VAL A 288 11.42 1.43 3.40
N SER A 289 10.91 2.16 2.41
CA SER A 289 9.58 1.93 1.84
C SER A 289 9.68 1.16 0.53
N VAL A 290 8.75 0.23 0.33
CA VAL A 290 8.62 -0.52 -0.92
C VAL A 290 7.94 0.35 -1.96
N GLY A 291 8.49 0.36 -3.18
CA GLY A 291 8.06 1.23 -4.28
C GLY A 291 9.07 2.34 -4.54
N GLY A 292 9.31 2.62 -5.82
CA GLY A 292 10.05 3.79 -6.26
C GLY A 292 9.16 5.04 -6.35
N LEU A 293 9.71 6.09 -6.98
CA LEU A 293 8.95 7.31 -7.27
C LEU A 293 7.71 7.02 -8.12
N VAL A 294 6.71 7.89 -8.00
CA VAL A 294 5.56 7.90 -8.91
C VAL A 294 6.08 8.15 -10.33
N ALA A 295 5.55 7.41 -11.30
CA ALA A 295 6.01 7.50 -12.69
C ALA A 295 5.94 8.95 -13.19
N GLY A 296 7.05 9.45 -13.72
CA GLY A 296 7.17 10.82 -14.21
C GLY A 296 7.74 11.83 -13.20
N LEU A 297 7.99 11.45 -11.94
CA LEU A 297 8.69 12.29 -10.97
C LEU A 297 10.16 11.91 -10.84
N THR A 298 10.99 12.92 -10.64
CA THR A 298 12.40 12.81 -10.28
C THR A 298 12.66 13.26 -8.85
N LEU A 299 13.86 13.04 -8.33
CA LEU A 299 14.23 13.55 -7.01
C LEU A 299 14.29 15.08 -7.04
N GLU A 300 14.77 15.66 -8.14
CA GLU A 300 14.85 17.10 -8.36
C GLU A 300 13.47 17.75 -8.26
N ASP A 301 12.44 17.15 -8.85
CA ASP A 301 11.06 17.64 -8.78
C ASP A 301 10.55 17.71 -7.33
N ILE A 302 10.84 16.67 -6.54
CA ILE A 302 10.42 16.60 -5.14
C ILE A 302 11.15 17.66 -4.31
N MET A 303 12.44 17.90 -4.59
CA MET A 303 13.20 18.96 -3.93
C MET A 303 12.70 20.36 -4.30
N LEU A 304 12.03 20.53 -5.43
CA LEU A 304 11.34 21.77 -5.82
C LEU A 304 9.95 21.93 -5.15
N GLY A 305 9.56 20.98 -4.29
CA GLY A 305 8.29 20.98 -3.57
C GLY A 305 7.14 20.33 -4.33
N ILE A 306 7.40 19.66 -5.47
CA ILE A 306 6.37 18.89 -6.18
C ILE A 306 6.10 17.62 -5.39
N SER A 307 4.89 17.49 -4.87
CA SER A 307 4.47 16.33 -4.09
C SER A 307 3.22 15.72 -4.68
N GLU A 308 3.36 14.52 -5.24
CA GLU A 308 2.24 13.67 -5.64
C GLU A 308 2.28 12.37 -4.84
N SER A 309 1.14 12.04 -4.24
CA SER A 309 0.99 10.80 -3.49
C SER A 309 0.50 9.67 -4.39
N ARG A 310 1.12 8.49 -4.25
CA ARG A 310 0.64 7.23 -4.81
C ARG A 310 -0.72 6.83 -4.21
N ASN A 311 -0.88 7.09 -2.90
CA ASN A 311 -2.08 6.81 -2.14
C ASN A 311 -2.74 8.15 -1.76
N LYS A 312 -3.54 8.70 -2.68
CA LYS A 312 -4.17 10.02 -2.57
C LYS A 312 -5.22 10.05 -1.47
N ASN A 313 -6.04 8.99 -1.35
CA ASN A 313 -7.07 8.93 -0.31
C ASN A 313 -6.45 8.71 1.07
N LEU A 314 -5.42 7.85 1.18
CA LEU A 314 -4.64 7.70 2.41
C LEU A 314 -4.02 9.03 2.86
N ALA A 315 -3.34 9.74 1.96
CA ALA A 315 -2.77 11.06 2.25
C ALA A 315 -3.86 12.06 2.69
N ALA A 316 -5.01 12.09 2.00
CA ALA A 316 -6.13 12.95 2.37
C ALA A 316 -6.70 12.63 3.77
N CYS A 317 -6.76 11.36 4.16
CA CYS A 317 -7.13 10.95 5.51
C CYS A 317 -6.10 11.43 6.54
N PHE A 318 -4.80 11.23 6.26
CA PHE A 318 -3.72 11.67 7.14
C PHE A 318 -3.70 13.20 7.31
N TYR A 319 -3.99 13.94 6.25
CA TYR A 319 -4.13 15.40 6.30
C TYR A 319 -5.27 15.81 7.23
N ARG A 320 -6.45 15.18 7.08
CA ARG A 320 -7.62 15.44 7.95
C ARG A 320 -7.33 15.10 9.42
N LEU A 321 -6.59 14.02 9.66
CA LEU A 321 -6.13 13.61 10.99
C LEU A 321 -5.01 14.50 11.57
N LYS A 322 -4.55 15.51 10.81
CA LYS A 322 -3.44 16.41 11.16
C LYS A 322 -2.11 15.68 11.36
N LEU A 323 -1.93 14.57 10.64
CA LEU A 323 -0.70 13.78 10.60
C LEU A 323 0.26 14.28 9.51
N ILE A 324 -0.24 14.88 8.43
CA ILE A 324 0.60 15.49 7.38
C ILE A 324 0.14 16.88 7.00
N GLU A 325 1.02 17.63 6.33
CA GLU A 325 0.70 18.87 5.63
C GLU A 325 0.49 18.60 4.13
N SER A 326 -0.24 19.48 3.44
CA SER A 326 -0.57 19.32 2.02
C SER A 326 0.35 20.09 1.05
N TYR A 327 1.43 20.72 1.56
CA TYR A 327 2.23 21.68 0.79
C TYR A 327 3.54 21.12 0.21
N GLY A 328 3.77 19.80 0.25
CA GLY A 328 5.00 19.20 -0.28
C GLY A 328 6.28 19.59 0.47
N THR A 329 6.15 20.16 1.67
CA THR A 329 7.24 20.70 2.49
C THR A 329 7.97 19.63 3.31
N GLY A 330 7.49 18.39 3.33
CA GLY A 330 7.96 17.33 4.22
C GLY A 330 9.47 17.10 4.15
N ILE A 331 10.00 16.87 2.94
CA ILE A 331 11.44 16.64 2.73
C ILE A 331 12.26 17.88 3.09
N GLN A 332 11.81 19.07 2.70
CA GLN A 332 12.52 20.31 3.03
C GLN A 332 12.60 20.51 4.54
N ARG A 333 11.53 20.22 5.28
CA ARG A 333 11.52 20.34 6.74
C ARG A 333 12.38 19.29 7.44
N ILE A 334 12.56 18.11 6.84
CA ILE A 334 13.59 17.16 7.28
C ILE A 334 14.97 17.82 7.17
N TYR A 335 15.33 18.41 6.03
CA TYR A 335 16.61 19.14 5.89
C TYR A 335 16.74 20.31 6.88
N GLU A 336 15.71 21.14 7.01
CA GLU A 336 15.71 22.28 7.94
C GLU A 336 15.93 21.84 9.38
N SER A 337 15.36 20.70 9.80
CA SER A 337 15.57 20.15 11.14
C SER A 337 17.03 19.75 11.40
N TYR A 338 17.79 19.47 10.34
CA TYR A 338 19.21 19.13 10.38
C TYR A 338 20.16 20.34 10.19
N SER A 339 19.66 21.50 9.75
CA SER A 339 20.46 22.67 9.36
C SER A 339 21.47 23.18 10.41
N LYS A 340 21.22 22.94 11.70
CA LYS A 340 22.08 23.35 12.83
C LYS A 340 23.15 22.34 13.20
N TYR A 341 23.18 21.18 12.55
CA TYR A 341 24.10 20.08 12.82
C TYR A 341 25.13 19.93 11.70
N LYS A 342 26.19 19.14 11.96
CA LYS A 342 27.27 18.89 10.99
C LYS A 342 26.95 17.79 9.96
N VAL A 343 25.82 17.09 10.15
CA VAL A 343 25.38 15.96 9.35
C VAL A 343 24.05 16.30 8.69
N GLU A 344 23.78 15.69 7.54
CA GLU A 344 22.59 15.94 6.73
C GLU A 344 21.90 14.62 6.35
N PRO A 345 20.57 14.60 6.24
CA PRO A 345 19.81 13.43 5.82
C PRO A 345 20.09 13.06 4.36
N GLU A 346 20.08 11.77 4.05
CA GLU A 346 20.31 11.23 2.71
C GLU A 346 19.07 10.48 2.19
N PHE A 347 18.75 10.63 0.91
CA PHE A 347 17.66 9.92 0.25
C PHE A 347 18.23 9.00 -0.83
N LYS A 348 17.94 7.69 -0.76
CA LYS A 348 18.33 6.71 -1.79
C LYS A 348 17.11 6.21 -2.50
N ILE A 349 17.10 6.37 -3.82
CA ILE A 349 16.00 5.95 -4.68
C ILE A 349 16.49 4.85 -5.60
N SER A 350 15.66 3.83 -5.74
CA SER A 350 15.76 2.86 -6.81
C SER A 350 14.39 2.72 -7.47
N GLN A 351 14.31 1.90 -8.53
CA GLN A 351 13.04 1.62 -9.19
C GLN A 351 11.96 1.05 -8.23
N ASN A 352 12.39 0.30 -7.21
CA ASN A 352 11.48 -0.48 -6.36
C ASN A 352 11.57 -0.14 -4.86
N ALA A 353 12.36 0.87 -4.49
CA ALA A 353 12.52 1.26 -3.10
C ALA A 353 12.88 2.73 -2.96
N PHE A 354 12.35 3.34 -1.91
CA PHE A 354 12.68 4.68 -1.44
C PHE A 354 13.20 4.58 -0.01
N VAL A 355 14.43 5.07 0.22
CA VAL A 355 15.09 4.99 1.52
C VAL A 355 15.40 6.39 2.03
N VAL A 356 14.92 6.72 3.22
CA VAL A 356 15.29 7.91 3.98
C VAL A 356 16.32 7.52 5.03
N ILE A 357 17.46 8.19 5.06
CA ILE A 357 18.54 7.94 6.01
C ILE A 357 18.71 9.19 6.86
N LEU A 358 18.43 9.05 8.16
CA LEU A 358 18.62 10.08 9.16
C LEU A 358 19.91 9.78 9.92
N PRO A 359 20.96 10.61 9.84
CA PRO A 359 22.16 10.41 10.65
C PRO A 359 21.93 10.81 12.11
N ASN A 360 22.57 10.10 13.03
CA ASN A 360 22.59 10.42 14.45
C ASN A 360 23.48 11.66 14.67
N VAL A 361 22.91 12.73 15.22
CA VAL A 361 23.60 14.01 15.43
C VAL A 361 24.58 13.99 16.61
N ASN A 362 24.39 13.05 17.53
CA ASN A 362 25.23 12.84 18.71
C ASN A 362 26.27 11.74 18.51
N TYR A 363 26.25 11.03 17.38
CA TYR A 363 27.21 9.96 17.13
C TYR A 363 28.63 10.54 17.06
N LYS A 364 29.29 10.57 18.22
CA LYS A 364 30.70 10.86 18.39
C LYS A 364 31.43 9.65 17.88
N THR A 365 31.71 9.66 16.60
CA THR A 365 32.91 8.98 16.17
C THR A 365 34.07 9.73 16.84
N ASN A 366 35.11 9.02 17.31
CA ASN A 366 36.39 9.61 17.69
C ASN A 366 37.06 10.23 16.43
N LEU A 367 36.32 11.08 15.70
CA LEU A 367 36.58 11.59 14.37
C LEU A 367 37.76 12.54 14.36
N GLU A 368 37.93 13.31 15.42
CA GLU A 368 39.00 14.29 15.53
C GLU A 368 40.33 13.61 15.89
N ASP A 369 40.30 12.56 16.73
CA ASP A 369 41.47 11.70 16.97
C ASP A 369 41.82 10.85 15.71
N ASN A 370 40.81 10.35 15.01
CA ASN A 370 41.01 9.46 13.86
C ASN A 370 41.36 10.20 12.57
N ASP A 371 41.12 11.51 12.45
CA ASP A 371 41.48 12.28 11.25
C ASP A 371 42.99 12.28 11.01
N GLU A 372 43.76 12.53 12.06
CA GLU A 372 45.22 12.48 11.98
C GLU A 372 45.71 11.07 11.65
N GLU A 373 45.08 10.04 12.21
CA GLU A 373 45.46 8.65 11.94
C GLU A 373 45.10 8.22 10.51
N VAL A 374 43.92 8.59 9.99
CA VAL A 374 43.54 8.34 8.60
C VAL A 374 44.49 9.07 7.65
N LEU A 375 44.82 10.34 7.92
CA LEU A 375 45.79 11.09 7.12
C LEU A 375 47.19 10.46 7.19
N LYS A 376 47.63 9.97 8.36
CA LYS A 376 48.89 9.22 8.51
C LYS A 376 48.88 7.94 7.69
N ILE A 377 47.81 7.15 7.71
CA ILE A 377 47.69 5.90 6.93
C ILE A 377 47.77 6.20 5.43
N ILE A 378 46.99 7.19 4.95
CA ILE A 378 46.99 7.58 3.53
C ILE A 378 48.36 8.10 3.12
N THR A 379 49.02 8.88 3.97
CA THR A 379 50.37 9.42 3.71
C THR A 379 51.41 8.30 3.65
N ASN A 380 51.41 7.39 4.62
CA ASN A 380 52.38 6.29 4.70
C ASN A 380 52.24 5.30 3.54
N ARG A 381 51.01 5.06 3.07
CA ARG A 381 50.74 4.15 1.94
C ARG A 381 50.75 4.85 0.58
N GLY A 382 50.76 6.18 0.54
CA GLY A 382 50.54 7.00 -0.66
C GLY A 382 49.09 6.96 -1.19
N LYS A 383 48.48 5.78 -1.29
CA LYS A 383 47.07 5.56 -1.63
C LYS A 383 46.47 4.47 -0.75
N ALA A 384 45.34 4.72 -0.11
CA ALA A 384 44.62 3.73 0.70
C ALA A 384 43.18 3.54 0.22
N SER A 385 42.65 2.32 0.28
CA SER A 385 41.23 2.06 0.09
C SER A 385 40.46 2.23 1.40
N ARG A 386 39.13 2.40 1.32
CA ARG A 386 38.26 2.41 2.51
C ARG A 386 38.47 1.16 3.38
N LYS A 387 38.60 -0.01 2.77
CA LYS A 387 38.82 -1.29 3.49
C LYS A 387 40.15 -1.31 4.24
N ASP A 388 41.20 -0.69 3.69
CA ASP A 388 42.50 -0.62 4.37
C ASP A 388 42.37 0.17 5.67
N ILE A 389 41.66 1.29 5.62
CA ILE A 389 41.44 2.18 6.77
C ILE A 389 40.53 1.51 7.81
N GLU A 390 39.49 0.80 7.37
CA GLU A 390 38.61 0.01 8.25
C GLU A 390 39.38 -1.03 9.07
N ILE A 391 40.26 -1.78 8.41
CA ILE A 391 41.04 -2.85 9.06
C ILE A 391 42.05 -2.26 10.03
N GLU A 392 42.77 -1.21 9.61
CA GLU A 392 43.90 -0.67 10.37
C GLU A 392 43.45 0.11 11.61
N LEU A 393 42.37 0.87 11.50
CA LEU A 393 41.81 1.63 12.62
C LEU A 393 40.69 0.88 13.37
N LYS A 394 40.36 -0.34 12.94
CA LYS A 394 39.22 -1.13 13.44
C LYS A 394 37.92 -0.32 13.43
N LEU A 395 37.75 0.52 12.41
CA LEU A 395 36.59 1.39 12.26
C LEU A 395 35.51 0.69 11.46
N SER A 396 34.27 1.04 11.78
CA SER A 396 33.11 0.60 11.05
C SER A 396 33.10 1.20 9.63
N LYS A 397 32.36 0.58 8.71
CA LYS A 397 32.27 1.04 7.33
C LYS A 397 31.67 2.43 7.22
N SER A 398 30.61 2.69 7.97
CA SER A 398 29.91 3.97 7.97
C SER A 398 30.80 5.07 8.57
N THR A 399 31.45 4.78 9.69
CA THR A 399 32.44 5.67 10.32
C THR A 399 33.57 6.04 9.35
N THR A 400 34.15 5.05 8.68
CA THR A 400 35.24 5.28 7.73
C THR A 400 34.75 6.11 6.54
N THR A 401 33.53 5.85 6.06
CA THR A 401 32.93 6.61 4.95
C THR A 401 32.65 8.06 5.35
N LEU A 402 32.15 8.31 6.57
CA LEU A 402 31.94 9.66 7.11
C LEU A 402 33.25 10.45 7.21
N ILE A 403 34.30 9.84 7.78
CA ILE A 403 35.64 10.46 7.86
C ILE A 403 36.14 10.83 6.48
N LEU A 404 36.12 9.89 5.53
CA LEU A 404 36.61 10.11 4.17
C LEU A 404 35.83 11.21 3.44
N ASN A 405 34.50 11.19 3.51
CA ASN A 405 33.67 12.23 2.87
C ASN A 405 33.93 13.61 3.47
N ARG A 406 34.11 13.70 4.79
CA ARG A 406 34.49 14.95 5.46
C ARG A 406 35.87 15.44 5.02
N LEU A 407 36.89 14.58 5.03
CA LEU A 407 38.26 14.94 4.60
C LEU A 407 38.30 15.36 3.11
N ILE A 408 37.43 14.80 2.27
CA ILE A 408 37.23 15.23 0.87
C ILE A 408 36.58 16.62 0.82
N LYS A 409 35.52 16.85 1.60
CA LYS A 409 34.82 18.15 1.66
C LYS A 409 35.73 19.26 2.19
N GLU A 410 36.59 18.95 3.15
CA GLU A 410 37.64 19.83 3.67
C GLU A 410 38.84 20.00 2.73
N GLY A 411 38.91 19.21 1.64
CA GLY A 411 39.96 19.29 0.63
C GLY A 411 41.32 18.72 1.08
N LYS A 412 41.37 17.91 2.14
CA LYS A 412 42.59 17.30 2.67
C LYS A 412 43.02 16.06 1.87
N ILE A 413 42.05 15.31 1.33
CA ILE A 413 42.28 14.12 0.51
C ILE A 413 41.47 14.19 -0.78
N GLN A 414 41.84 13.37 -1.76
CA GLN A 414 41.16 13.27 -3.04
C GLN A 414 40.90 11.80 -3.41
N GLN A 415 39.72 11.55 -4.00
CA GLN A 415 39.30 10.23 -4.44
C GLN A 415 39.79 9.95 -5.86
N GLU A 416 40.34 8.76 -6.09
CA GLU A 416 40.77 8.28 -7.40
C GLU A 416 40.16 6.89 -7.69
N GLY A 417 39.69 6.69 -8.92
CA GLY A 417 39.07 5.44 -9.36
C GLY A 417 37.53 5.42 -9.28
N LYS A 418 36.93 4.30 -9.71
CA LYS A 418 35.47 4.09 -9.75
C LYS A 418 35.07 2.78 -9.07
N ALA A 419 33.89 2.78 -8.46
CA ALA A 419 33.25 1.63 -7.83
C ALA A 419 34.17 0.85 -6.86
N ARG A 420 34.53 -0.40 -7.17
CA ARG A 420 35.32 -1.26 -6.27
C ARG A 420 36.80 -0.86 -6.18
N ASN A 421 37.29 -0.01 -7.09
CA ASN A 421 38.70 0.39 -7.16
C ASN A 421 38.96 1.81 -6.62
N ILE A 422 38.06 2.31 -5.76
CA ILE A 422 38.22 3.62 -5.14
C ILE A 422 39.40 3.59 -4.15
N LYS A 423 40.34 4.52 -4.34
CA LYS A 423 41.44 4.80 -3.41
C LYS A 423 41.49 6.30 -3.11
N TYR A 424 42.05 6.64 -1.96
CA TYR A 424 42.19 8.00 -1.46
C TYR A 424 43.67 8.34 -1.32
N HIS A 425 44.04 9.57 -1.69
CA HIS A 425 45.40 10.12 -1.56
C HIS A 425 45.36 11.55 -1.03
N ILE A 426 46.46 12.02 -0.43
CA ILE A 426 46.59 13.41 0.04
C ILE A 426 46.50 14.35 -1.17
N LYS A 427 45.68 15.40 -1.04
CA LYS A 427 45.61 16.44 -2.07
C LYS A 427 46.85 17.32 -1.97
N ASN A 428 47.74 17.26 -2.96
CA ASN A 428 48.90 18.17 -3.01
C ASN A 428 48.38 19.61 -3.24
N LYS A 429 48.72 20.53 -2.33
CA LYS A 429 48.56 21.97 -2.59
C LYS A 429 49.54 22.33 -3.70
N LEU A 430 49.01 22.76 -4.84
CA LEU A 430 49.74 23.57 -5.82
C LEU A 430 49.90 24.99 -5.28
#